data_AF-R5FQY0-F1
#
_entry.id   AF-R5FQY0-F1
#
_cell.length_a   1.000
_cell.length_b   1.000
_cell.length_c   1.000
_cell.angle_alpha   90.00
_cell.angle_beta   90.00
_cell.angle_gamma   90.00
#
_symmetry.space_group_name_H-M   'P 1'
#
loop_
_entity.id
_entity.type
_entity.pdbx_description
1 polymer ?
#
loop_
_entity_poly.entity_id
_entity_poly.type
_entity_poly.pdbx_seq_one_letter_code
_entity_poly.pdbx_strand_id
1 'polypeptide(L)'
;MPVIIDVETRRIIVPSTELFQKQYYVTAPQWDKNNQTVTFEFNERGHKHYRVLEMSALTGNVRTLIEEAQPKYVNYSQNYRYDFADGRHILWASERDGYRHLYLYDRKTTKVIRQITKGQFYVRGIQKVDEKAGVIYFSANGMNPHEDPYLIHYYKIRLNGRGLTSLTPEEGTHQAVYSDDMKYLIDTYSTAVNSPISVLRKADDGAVVLTLEKADISKLKAAGWRAPEIFTAKGRDGKTDIWGLIQRPSNFDPAKKYPVIEYVYSGPGDQYVPKQFTPWNWTMSDLAELGFIVVQADGMTTSFRSKAFEEVCYKNLKDAGFPDRIQWIKAAAARYPYMDISNMAIYGCSAGGQEALAALLFYNDFYKVAYAACGCHDNRMDKIWWNEQWMGYPVDSSYVACSNTENAARLKGKLMLVVGELDDNVDPSSSFQVVNALEKANKDFEFIYLPGAHHTMGEAFGEHKRYDFFVRNLLGVEPPAWEDVLKK
;
A
#
# COMPACT_ATOMS: atom_id res chain seq x y z
N MET A 1 -9.29 -17.50 23.83
CA MET A 1 -10.30 -16.73 24.60
C MET A 1 -9.67 -16.29 25.92
N PRO A 2 -9.90 -15.04 26.37
CA PRO A 2 -9.44 -14.60 27.68
C PRO A 2 -10.15 -15.38 28.80
N VAL A 3 -9.37 -15.94 29.71
CA VAL A 3 -9.85 -16.60 30.93
C VAL A 3 -8.99 -16.07 32.07
N ILE A 4 -9.62 -15.79 33.21
CA ILE A 4 -8.90 -15.37 34.42
C ILE A 4 -8.93 -16.52 35.41
N ILE A 5 -7.76 -16.89 35.91
CA ILE A 5 -7.58 -17.95 36.89
C ILE A 5 -7.04 -17.29 38.16
N ASP A 6 -7.85 -17.32 39.22
CA ASP A 6 -7.37 -17.03 40.56
C ASP A 6 -6.67 -18.28 41.09
N VAL A 7 -5.35 -18.19 41.24
CA VAL A 7 -4.50 -19.33 41.62
C VAL A 7 -4.68 -19.71 43.09
N GLU A 8 -4.97 -18.76 43.96
CA GLU A 8 -5.12 -18.99 45.41
C GLU A 8 -6.44 -19.69 45.69
N THR A 9 -7.53 -19.17 45.13
CA THR A 9 -8.87 -19.75 45.32
C THR A 9 -9.15 -20.90 44.34
N ARG A 10 -8.27 -21.12 43.36
CA ARG A 10 -8.44 -22.04 42.23
C ARG A 10 -9.72 -21.77 41.42
N ARG A 11 -10.23 -20.53 41.50
CA ARG A 11 -11.44 -20.11 40.80
C ARG A 11 -11.09 -19.75 39.36
N ILE A 12 -11.86 -20.30 38.42
CA ILE A 12 -11.76 -19.99 37.00
C ILE A 12 -12.93 -19.08 36.63
N ILE A 13 -12.64 -17.96 35.99
CA ILE A 13 -13.61 -16.98 35.52
C ILE A 13 -13.59 -17.01 33.99
N VAL A 14 -14.64 -17.59 33.42
CA VAL A 14 -14.84 -17.68 31.97
C VAL A 14 -15.88 -16.63 31.55
N PRO A 15 -15.54 -15.67 30.68
CA PRO A 15 -16.47 -14.65 30.22
C PRO A 15 -17.47 -15.20 29.20
N SER A 16 -18.62 -14.51 29.04
CA SER A 16 -19.46 -14.67 27.85
C SER A 16 -18.70 -14.20 26.60
N THR A 17 -18.85 -14.91 25.49
CA THR A 17 -18.17 -14.64 24.21
C THR A 17 -19.00 -13.81 23.24
N GLU A 18 -20.21 -13.40 23.60
CA GLU A 18 -21.15 -12.73 22.69
C GLU A 18 -20.54 -11.54 21.95
N LEU A 19 -19.69 -10.75 22.63
CA LEU A 19 -19.04 -9.56 22.07
C LEU A 19 -17.80 -9.85 21.20
N PHE A 20 -17.29 -11.08 21.22
CA PHE A 20 -16.06 -11.49 20.52
C PHE A 20 -16.13 -12.92 19.95
N GLN A 21 -17.34 -13.35 19.57
CA GLN A 21 -17.57 -14.59 18.84
C GLN A 21 -17.09 -14.46 17.38
N LYS A 22 -16.78 -15.58 16.71
CA LYS A 22 -16.28 -15.60 15.31
C LYS A 22 -14.97 -14.81 15.12
N GLN A 23 -14.02 -15.04 16.03
CA GLN A 23 -12.70 -14.41 15.96
C GLN A 23 -11.98 -14.76 14.66
N TYR A 24 -11.52 -13.73 13.95
CA TYR A 24 -10.29 -13.86 13.17
C TYR A 24 -9.10 -13.76 14.14
N TYR A 25 -9.11 -12.74 15.00
CA TYR A 25 -8.05 -12.51 15.97
C TYR A 25 -8.57 -11.89 17.28
N VAL A 26 -7.92 -12.26 18.38
CA VAL A 26 -8.08 -11.66 19.71
C VAL A 26 -6.69 -11.42 20.29
N THR A 27 -6.39 -10.20 20.74
CA THR A 27 -5.08 -9.90 21.33
C THR A 27 -4.90 -10.57 22.69
N ALA A 28 -3.63 -10.69 23.12
CA ALA A 28 -3.33 -11.04 24.50
C ALA A 28 -3.97 -10.00 25.47
N PRO A 29 -4.68 -10.43 26.53
CA PRO A 29 -5.26 -9.51 27.50
C PRO A 29 -4.20 -8.71 28.26
N GLN A 30 -4.48 -7.44 28.50
CA GLN A 30 -3.63 -6.51 29.22
C GLN A 30 -4.31 -6.08 30.51
N TRP A 31 -3.66 -6.29 31.65
CA TRP A 31 -4.16 -5.85 32.96
C TRP A 31 -4.16 -4.33 33.08
N ASP A 32 -5.16 -3.80 33.77
CA ASP A 32 -5.09 -2.45 34.30
C ASP A 32 -4.17 -2.36 35.53
N LYS A 33 -3.75 -1.14 35.88
CA LYS A 33 -2.80 -0.91 36.98
C LYS A 33 -3.28 -1.38 38.35
N ASN A 34 -4.60 -1.46 38.56
CA ASN A 34 -5.24 -1.86 39.81
C ASN A 34 -5.69 -3.33 39.82
N ASN A 35 -5.34 -4.11 38.80
CA ASN A 35 -5.66 -5.53 38.65
C ASN A 35 -7.16 -5.86 38.78
N GLN A 36 -8.04 -4.93 38.40
CA GLN A 36 -9.50 -5.10 38.48
C GLN A 36 -10.10 -5.52 37.15
N THR A 37 -9.46 -5.16 36.04
CA THR A 37 -9.93 -5.49 34.71
C THR A 37 -8.78 -5.85 33.78
N VAL A 38 -9.11 -6.58 32.72
CA VAL A 38 -8.23 -6.77 31.57
C VAL A 38 -8.86 -6.18 30.34
N THR A 39 -8.05 -5.58 29.46
CA THR A 39 -8.50 -5.13 28.14
C THR A 39 -7.89 -5.99 27.04
N PHE A 40 -8.63 -6.19 25.96
CA PHE A 40 -8.18 -6.93 24.79
C PHE A 40 -8.92 -6.43 23.56
N GLU A 41 -8.33 -6.65 22.39
CA GLU A 41 -8.93 -6.26 21.12
C GLU A 41 -9.41 -7.49 20.36
N PHE A 42 -10.50 -7.31 19.64
CA PHE A 42 -11.17 -8.35 18.89
C PHE A 42 -11.39 -7.88 17.45
N ASN A 43 -10.97 -8.71 16.51
CA ASN A 43 -11.23 -8.56 15.09
C ASN A 43 -12.14 -9.70 14.64
N GLU A 44 -13.35 -9.36 14.21
CA GLU A 44 -14.30 -10.34 13.69
C GLU A 44 -13.79 -10.91 12.36
N ARG A 45 -14.05 -12.19 12.12
CA ARG A 45 -13.85 -12.80 10.80
C ARG A 45 -14.65 -12.04 9.72
N GLY A 46 -14.00 -11.70 8.61
CA GLY A 46 -14.55 -10.77 7.60
C GLY A 46 -14.36 -9.28 7.92
N HIS A 47 -13.74 -8.96 9.05
CA HIS A 47 -13.20 -7.63 9.40
C HIS A 47 -14.20 -6.48 9.39
N LYS A 48 -15.50 -6.74 9.55
CA LYS A 48 -16.54 -5.69 9.59
C LYS A 48 -16.69 -5.05 10.96
N HIS A 49 -16.28 -5.76 12.00
CA HIS A 49 -16.33 -5.31 13.37
C HIS A 49 -14.96 -5.45 14.03
N TYR A 50 -14.47 -4.36 14.61
CA TYR A 50 -13.30 -4.34 15.47
C TYR A 50 -13.68 -3.72 16.81
N ARG A 51 -13.31 -4.36 17.91
CA ARG A 51 -13.67 -3.89 19.25
C ARG A 51 -12.46 -3.84 20.16
N VAL A 52 -12.42 -2.80 20.98
CA VAL A 52 -11.64 -2.79 22.23
C VAL A 52 -12.60 -3.17 23.34
N LEU A 53 -12.30 -4.27 24.03
CA LEU A 53 -13.14 -4.86 25.06
C LEU A 53 -12.44 -4.78 26.42
N GLU A 54 -13.23 -4.72 27.48
CA GLU A 54 -12.79 -4.76 28.87
C GLU A 54 -13.56 -5.83 29.63
N MET A 55 -12.85 -6.68 30.36
CA MET A 55 -13.40 -7.76 31.19
C MET A 55 -13.07 -7.52 32.65
N SER A 56 -14.07 -7.62 33.53
CA SER A 56 -13.85 -7.61 34.97
C SER A 56 -13.13 -8.88 35.43
N ALA A 57 -12.07 -8.71 36.23
CA ALA A 57 -11.34 -9.81 36.84
C ALA A 57 -12.08 -10.50 37.99
N LEU A 58 -13.13 -9.87 38.53
CA LEU A 58 -13.92 -10.41 39.64
C LEU A 58 -15.15 -11.19 39.17
N THR A 59 -15.80 -10.70 38.12
CA THR A 59 -17.09 -11.24 37.64
C THR A 59 -17.02 -11.90 36.28
N GLY A 60 -16.01 -11.59 35.46
CA GLY A 60 -15.94 -12.02 34.06
C GLY A 60 -16.87 -11.25 33.12
N ASN A 61 -17.56 -10.21 33.60
CA ASN A 61 -18.40 -9.37 32.76
C ASN A 61 -17.55 -8.63 31.74
N VAL A 62 -17.94 -8.69 30.47
CA VAL A 62 -17.26 -8.02 29.36
C VAL A 62 -18.10 -6.86 28.87
N ARG A 63 -17.47 -5.72 28.60
CA ARG A 63 -18.09 -4.55 27.98
C ARG A 63 -17.23 -3.98 26.87
N THR A 64 -17.87 -3.32 25.91
CA THR A 64 -17.20 -2.62 24.82
C THR A 64 -16.72 -1.24 25.26
N LEU A 65 -15.42 -0.96 25.08
CA LEU A 65 -14.84 0.37 25.26
C LEU A 65 -14.89 1.19 23.98
N ILE A 66 -14.50 0.57 22.86
CA ILE A 66 -14.47 1.17 21.52
C ILE A 66 -14.99 0.13 20.52
N GLU A 67 -15.78 0.57 19.55
CA GLU A 67 -16.23 -0.25 18.42
C GLU A 67 -16.04 0.52 17.11
N GLU A 68 -15.40 -0.14 16.15
CA GLU A 68 -15.46 0.18 14.73
C GLU A 68 -16.36 -0.84 14.06
N ALA A 69 -17.41 -0.36 13.40
CA ALA A 69 -18.34 -1.18 12.63
C ALA A 69 -18.50 -0.56 11.25
N GLN A 70 -18.21 -1.31 10.20
CA GLN A 70 -18.20 -0.80 8.83
C GLN A 70 -18.93 -1.75 7.87
N PRO A 71 -19.73 -1.23 6.91
CA PRO A 71 -20.46 -2.07 5.97
C PRO A 71 -19.55 -2.95 5.09
N LYS A 72 -18.37 -2.45 4.74
CA LYS A 72 -17.38 -3.12 3.89
C LYS A 72 -16.34 -3.85 4.73
N TYR A 73 -15.44 -3.09 5.36
CA TYR A 73 -14.42 -3.58 6.28
C TYR A 73 -13.93 -2.45 7.19
N VAL A 74 -13.31 -2.82 8.30
CA VAL A 74 -12.49 -1.96 9.16
C VAL A 74 -11.04 -2.16 8.73
N ASN A 75 -10.32 -1.07 8.44
CA ASN A 75 -8.89 -1.14 8.10
C ASN A 75 -8.04 -1.37 9.37
N TYR A 76 -8.20 -2.57 9.96
CA TYR A 76 -7.74 -2.84 11.32
C TYR A 76 -6.21 -2.84 11.46
N SER A 77 -5.47 -3.12 10.39
CA SER A 77 -4.00 -3.01 10.36
C SER A 77 -3.52 -1.58 10.55
N GLN A 78 -4.40 -0.59 10.31
CA GLN A 78 -4.14 0.83 10.53
C GLN A 78 -4.64 1.32 11.89
N ASN A 79 -5.18 0.46 12.76
CA ASN A 79 -5.62 0.87 14.08
C ASN A 79 -4.43 1.33 14.93
N TYR A 80 -4.70 2.29 15.82
CA TYR A 80 -3.73 2.73 16.82
C TYR A 80 -4.47 2.99 18.12
N ARG A 81 -3.94 2.47 19.22
CA ARG A 81 -4.44 2.67 20.57
C ARG A 81 -3.32 3.14 21.49
N TYR A 82 -3.63 4.12 22.34
CA TYR A 82 -2.79 4.52 23.45
C TYR A 82 -3.65 4.76 24.70
N ASP A 83 -3.41 3.98 25.75
CA ASP A 83 -4.09 4.13 27.03
C ASP A 83 -3.29 5.11 27.93
N PHE A 84 -3.95 6.15 28.42
CA PHE A 84 -3.30 7.18 29.24
C PHE A 84 -3.01 6.69 30.65
N ALA A 85 -1.99 7.28 31.28
CA ALA A 85 -1.55 6.89 32.62
C ALA A 85 -2.61 7.10 33.72
N ASP A 86 -3.57 8.00 33.48
CA ASP A 86 -4.71 8.27 34.37
C ASP A 86 -5.77 7.16 34.40
N GLY A 87 -5.65 6.18 33.51
CA GLY A 87 -6.57 5.04 33.40
C GLY A 87 -7.98 5.41 32.92
N ARG A 88 -8.22 6.67 32.55
CA ARG A 88 -9.51 7.19 32.12
C ARG A 88 -9.56 7.46 30.62
N HIS A 89 -8.48 7.96 30.03
CA HIS A 89 -8.47 8.34 28.63
C HIS A 89 -7.85 7.27 27.72
N ILE A 90 -8.38 7.15 26.51
CA ILE A 90 -7.83 6.28 25.46
C ILE A 90 -7.74 7.11 24.17
N LEU A 91 -6.56 7.18 23.55
CA LEU A 91 -6.41 7.70 22.19
C LEU A 91 -6.64 6.56 21.21
N TRP A 92 -7.45 6.81 20.18
CA TRP A 92 -7.82 5.83 19.17
C TRP A 92 -7.75 6.43 17.76
N ALA A 93 -7.16 5.71 16.81
CA ALA A 93 -7.22 6.07 15.40
C ALA A 93 -8.43 5.41 14.71
N SER A 94 -9.18 6.17 13.92
CA SER A 94 -10.38 5.69 13.24
C SER A 94 -10.59 6.40 11.89
N GLU A 95 -11.20 5.70 10.93
CA GLU A 95 -11.61 6.23 9.63
C GLU A 95 -13.10 6.59 9.57
N ARG A 96 -13.76 6.75 10.73
CA ARG A 96 -15.22 6.92 10.81
C ARG A 96 -15.79 8.14 10.09
N ASP A 97 -14.99 9.17 9.85
CA ASP A 97 -15.40 10.36 9.11
C ASP A 97 -14.91 10.37 7.65
N GLY A 98 -14.35 9.25 7.19
CA GLY A 98 -13.82 9.07 5.83
C GLY A 98 -12.30 9.23 5.72
N TYR A 99 -11.62 9.68 6.77
CA TYR A 99 -10.16 9.79 6.85
C TYR A 99 -9.65 9.25 8.17
N ARG A 100 -8.42 8.73 8.20
CA ARG A 100 -7.82 8.26 9.45
C ARG A 100 -7.47 9.44 10.36
N HIS A 101 -8.19 9.57 11.46
CA HIS A 101 -8.03 10.62 12.44
C HIS A 101 -7.95 10.10 13.88
N LEU A 102 -7.50 10.97 14.78
CA LEU A 102 -7.27 10.66 16.19
C LEU A 102 -8.45 11.11 17.05
N TYR A 103 -8.95 10.21 17.89
CA TYR A 103 -10.09 10.42 18.77
C TYR A 103 -9.70 10.13 20.22
N LEU A 104 -10.09 11.01 21.13
CA LEU A 104 -9.94 10.83 22.57
C LEU A 104 -11.24 10.27 23.14
N TYR A 105 -11.15 9.12 23.79
CA TYR A 105 -12.24 8.41 24.45
C TYR A 105 -12.18 8.55 25.97
N ASP A 106 -13.37 8.56 26.60
CA ASP A 106 -13.54 8.33 28.04
C ASP A 106 -13.83 6.84 28.26
N ARG A 107 -12.93 6.14 28.97
CA ARG A 107 -13.05 4.71 29.29
C ARG A 107 -14.25 4.39 30.18
N LYS A 108 -14.64 5.30 31.07
CA LYS A 108 -15.77 5.09 31.98
C LYS A 108 -17.08 5.13 31.20
N THR A 109 -17.29 6.20 30.43
CA THR A 109 -18.54 6.40 29.68
C THR A 109 -18.55 5.74 28.30
N THR A 110 -17.42 5.20 27.84
CA THR A 110 -17.21 4.54 26.54
C THR A 110 -17.55 5.43 25.34
N LYS A 111 -17.37 6.75 25.50
CA LYS A 111 -17.73 7.76 24.50
C LYS A 111 -16.52 8.53 24.01
N VAL A 112 -16.56 8.95 22.76
CA VAL A 112 -15.65 9.96 22.21
C VAL A 112 -15.89 11.27 22.96
N ILE A 113 -14.85 11.77 23.61
CA ILE A 113 -14.82 13.11 24.21
C ILE A 113 -14.48 14.14 23.12
N ARG A 114 -13.57 13.77 22.21
CA ARG A 114 -13.04 14.70 21.22
C ARG A 114 -12.46 13.99 19.99
N GLN A 115 -12.72 14.57 18.83
CA GLN A 115 -11.90 14.33 17.64
C GLN A 115 -10.75 15.34 17.64
N ILE A 116 -9.51 14.86 17.79
CA ILE A 116 -8.30 15.68 17.94
C ILE A 116 -7.84 16.21 16.58
N THR A 117 -7.79 15.34 15.58
CA THR A 117 -7.45 15.70 14.19
C THR A 117 -8.68 15.58 13.30
N LYS A 118 -8.83 16.50 12.34
CA LYS A 118 -9.97 16.54 11.41
C LYS A 118 -9.57 17.28 10.14
N GLY A 119 -10.07 16.84 8.99
CA GLY A 119 -9.82 17.49 7.69
C GLY A 119 -9.87 16.49 6.55
N GLN A 120 -9.44 16.89 5.37
CA GLN A 120 -9.33 16.01 4.20
C GLN A 120 -7.88 15.51 4.06
N PHE A 121 -7.36 14.88 5.11
CA PHE A 121 -5.99 14.40 5.17
C PHE A 121 -5.91 13.10 5.97
N TYR A 122 -4.88 12.30 5.75
CA TYR A 122 -4.74 10.98 6.37
C TYR A 122 -3.63 11.01 7.43
N VAL A 123 -3.94 10.69 8.69
CA VAL A 123 -2.90 10.49 9.72
C VAL A 123 -2.17 9.18 9.42
N ARG A 124 -0.85 9.23 9.23
CA ARG A 124 0.00 8.08 8.89
C ARG A 124 0.54 7.38 10.13
N GLY A 125 1.26 8.09 10.99
CA GLY A 125 1.86 7.51 12.19
C GLY A 125 1.73 8.43 13.39
N ILE A 126 1.82 7.85 14.59
CA ILE A 126 1.89 8.58 15.85
C ILE A 126 3.29 8.35 16.40
N GLN A 127 4.15 9.37 16.37
CA GLN A 127 5.52 9.26 16.84
C GLN A 127 5.58 9.33 18.37
N LYS A 128 4.77 10.19 18.99
CA LYS A 128 4.72 10.32 20.44
C LYS A 128 3.41 10.93 20.93
N VAL A 129 2.85 10.34 21.99
CA VAL A 129 1.89 11.00 22.88
C VAL A 129 2.66 11.47 24.10
N ASP A 130 2.78 12.79 24.30
CA ASP A 130 3.40 13.38 25.48
C ASP A 130 2.31 13.87 26.44
N GLU A 131 1.97 13.03 27.42
CA GLU A 131 0.94 13.31 28.41
C GLU A 131 1.26 14.53 29.28
N LYS A 132 2.55 14.73 29.61
CA LYS A 132 2.98 15.82 30.50
C LYS A 132 2.85 17.16 29.81
N ALA A 133 3.28 17.24 28.54
CA ALA A 133 3.16 18.45 27.74
C ALA A 133 1.75 18.61 27.12
N GLY A 134 0.95 17.55 27.11
CA GLY A 134 -0.40 17.54 26.55
C GLY A 134 -0.42 17.67 25.03
N VAL A 135 0.55 17.06 24.34
CA VAL A 135 0.72 17.15 22.88
C VAL A 135 0.91 15.77 22.24
N ILE A 136 0.60 15.69 20.95
CA ILE A 136 0.84 14.53 20.09
C ILE A 136 1.73 14.96 18.92
N TYR A 137 2.77 14.18 18.67
CA TYR A 137 3.59 14.23 17.46
C TYR A 137 3.14 13.14 16.51
N PHE A 138 2.76 13.51 15.30
CA PHE A 138 2.20 12.59 14.31
C PHE A 138 2.65 12.95 12.90
N SER A 139 2.62 11.98 12.00
CA SER A 139 2.82 12.19 10.56
C SER A 139 1.50 12.10 9.82
N ALA A 140 1.37 12.84 8.73
CA ALA A 140 0.18 12.86 7.89
C ALA A 140 0.51 13.19 6.43
N ASN A 141 -0.37 12.79 5.53
CA ASN A 141 -0.33 13.16 4.11
C ASN A 141 -1.67 13.80 3.68
N GLY A 142 -1.68 14.53 2.55
CA GLY A 142 -2.86 15.23 2.04
C GLY A 142 -3.14 16.57 2.72
N MET A 143 -2.18 17.10 3.48
CA MET A 143 -2.30 18.35 4.21
C MET A 143 -2.10 19.60 3.34
N ASN A 144 -1.29 19.47 2.28
CA ASN A 144 -0.94 20.55 1.37
C ASN A 144 -1.72 20.38 0.05
N PRO A 145 -2.59 21.34 -0.35
CA PRO A 145 -3.49 21.17 -1.50
C PRO A 145 -2.79 21.24 -2.86
N HIS A 146 -1.53 21.67 -2.91
CA HIS A 146 -0.75 21.84 -4.15
C HIS A 146 0.30 20.76 -4.36
N GLU A 147 0.31 19.74 -3.50
CA GLU A 147 1.28 18.65 -3.53
C GLU A 147 0.60 17.32 -3.87
N ASP A 148 1.41 16.34 -4.19
CA ASP A 148 0.95 14.96 -4.24
C ASP A 148 0.36 14.60 -2.85
N PRO A 149 -0.91 14.20 -2.76
CA PRO A 149 -1.58 13.96 -1.49
C PRO A 149 -0.98 12.78 -0.72
N TYR A 150 -0.02 12.06 -1.29
CA TYR A 150 0.74 11.01 -0.64
C TYR A 150 2.05 11.45 0.02
N LEU A 151 2.48 12.71 -0.15
CA LEU A 151 3.68 13.23 0.53
C LEU A 151 3.44 13.28 2.04
N ILE A 152 4.37 12.70 2.80
CA ILE A 152 4.29 12.60 4.25
C ILE A 152 4.99 13.78 4.88
N HIS A 153 4.31 14.48 5.79
CA HIS A 153 4.86 15.54 6.63
C HIS A 153 4.63 15.21 8.11
N TYR A 154 5.37 15.88 8.99
CA TYR A 154 5.29 15.71 10.44
C TYR A 154 4.70 16.94 11.13
N TYR A 155 3.93 16.68 12.17
CA TYR A 155 3.09 17.67 12.84
C TYR A 155 3.12 17.47 14.36
N LYS A 156 2.83 18.57 15.05
CA LYS A 156 2.55 18.61 16.49
C LYS A 156 1.17 19.20 16.72
N ILE A 157 0.37 18.61 17.62
CA ILE A 157 -0.94 19.14 18.00
C ILE A 157 -1.21 18.94 19.49
N ARG A 158 -1.96 19.82 20.14
CA ARG A 158 -2.39 19.63 21.54
C ARG A 158 -3.49 18.58 21.63
N LEU A 159 -3.59 17.88 22.77
CA LEU A 159 -4.65 16.89 23.06
C LEU A 159 -6.08 17.46 23.00
N ASN A 160 -6.21 18.79 23.08
CA ASN A 160 -7.49 19.48 22.90
C ASN A 160 -7.85 19.77 21.42
N GLY A 161 -7.03 19.30 20.47
CA GLY A 161 -7.24 19.48 19.03
C GLY A 161 -6.91 20.88 18.49
N ARG A 162 -6.18 21.70 19.25
CA ARG A 162 -5.78 23.06 18.85
C ARG A 162 -4.27 23.18 18.71
N GLY A 163 -3.84 24.25 18.03
CA GLY A 163 -2.41 24.56 17.85
C GLY A 163 -1.69 23.50 17.04
N LEU A 164 -2.25 23.14 15.89
CA LEU A 164 -1.57 22.30 14.92
C LEU A 164 -0.39 23.08 14.34
N THR A 165 0.80 22.49 14.43
CA THR A 165 2.06 23.05 13.92
C THR A 165 2.68 22.08 12.93
N SER A 166 2.99 22.55 11.72
CA SER A 166 3.80 21.78 10.76
C SER A 166 5.26 21.84 11.19
N LEU A 167 5.91 20.68 11.33
CA LEU A 167 7.31 20.58 11.70
C LEU A 167 8.23 20.44 10.47
N THR A 168 7.66 20.08 9.33
CA THR A 168 8.38 19.83 8.07
C THR A 168 7.61 20.46 6.90
N PRO A 169 7.61 21.80 6.77
CA PRO A 169 6.76 22.53 5.83
C PRO A 169 7.25 22.54 4.37
N GLU A 170 8.49 22.15 4.11
CA GLU A 170 9.07 22.14 2.76
C GLU A 170 8.39 21.09 1.87
N GLU A 171 8.34 21.35 0.56
CA GLU A 171 7.77 20.40 -0.39
C GLU A 171 8.64 19.14 -0.49
N GLY A 172 8.00 17.98 -0.32
CA GLY A 172 8.66 16.68 -0.38
C GLY A 172 7.97 15.68 0.55
N THR A 173 8.34 14.41 0.41
CA THR A 173 8.01 13.42 1.43
C THR A 173 9.15 13.36 2.43
N HIS A 174 8.81 13.41 3.71
CA HIS A 174 9.74 13.54 4.81
C HIS A 174 9.91 12.21 5.56
N GLN A 175 11.11 12.00 6.08
CA GLN A 175 11.42 10.99 7.07
C GLN A 175 12.07 11.68 8.27
N ALA A 176 11.38 11.65 9.41
CA ALA A 176 11.85 12.28 10.63
C ALA A 176 12.30 11.27 11.69
N VAL A 177 13.45 11.54 12.31
CA VAL A 177 13.96 10.84 13.50
C VAL A 177 14.08 11.86 14.62
N TYR A 178 13.37 11.63 15.73
CA TYR A 178 13.35 12.54 16.88
C TYR A 178 14.49 12.24 17.84
N SER A 179 14.97 13.28 18.54
CA SER A 179 15.80 13.07 19.74
C SER A 179 14.97 12.42 20.85
N ASP A 180 15.61 11.67 21.75
CA ASP A 180 14.93 10.98 22.85
C ASP A 180 14.08 11.93 23.74
N ASP A 181 14.54 13.17 23.89
CA ASP A 181 13.86 14.21 24.66
C ASP A 181 12.84 15.03 23.84
N MET A 182 12.60 14.66 22.58
CA MET A 182 11.65 15.29 21.67
C MET A 182 11.87 16.80 21.47
N LYS A 183 13.08 17.32 21.69
CA LYS A 183 13.39 18.74 21.44
C LYS A 183 13.80 19.00 19.99
N TYR A 184 14.38 18.00 19.33
CA TYR A 184 14.84 18.11 17.95
C TYR A 184 14.34 16.95 17.11
N LEU A 185 14.33 17.15 15.80
CA LEU A 185 14.23 16.08 14.82
C LEU A 185 15.28 16.26 13.72
N ILE A 186 15.83 15.15 13.26
CA ILE A 186 16.49 15.08 11.96
C ILE A 186 15.40 14.81 10.94
N ASP A 187 15.28 15.70 9.96
CA ASP A 187 14.34 15.58 8.85
C ASP A 187 15.14 15.39 7.55
N THR A 188 14.93 14.24 6.90
CA THR A 188 15.44 13.95 5.57
C THR A 188 14.28 13.92 4.59
N TYR A 189 14.32 14.78 3.58
CA TYR A 189 13.21 14.92 2.63
C TYR A 189 13.69 15.06 1.20
N SER A 190 12.85 14.59 0.30
CA SER A 190 13.06 14.63 -1.15
C SER A 190 11.72 14.54 -1.87
N THR A 191 11.74 14.74 -3.19
CA THR A 191 10.68 14.28 -4.08
C THR A 191 11.22 13.15 -4.96
N ALA A 192 10.39 12.53 -5.77
CA ALA A 192 10.85 11.56 -6.78
C ALA A 192 11.87 12.16 -7.78
N VAL A 193 11.98 13.50 -7.86
CA VAL A 193 12.80 14.21 -8.84
C VAL A 193 13.95 15.03 -8.24
N ASN A 194 13.83 15.46 -6.99
CA ASN A 194 14.81 16.30 -6.30
C ASN A 194 15.60 15.48 -5.27
N SER A 195 16.93 15.60 -5.29
CA SER A 195 17.82 14.87 -4.37
C SER A 195 17.56 15.23 -2.90
N PRO A 196 17.85 14.30 -1.96
CA PRO A 196 17.51 14.50 -0.57
C PRO A 196 18.32 15.60 0.12
N ILE A 197 17.65 16.32 1.02
CA ILE A 197 18.23 17.28 1.94
C ILE A 197 17.98 16.77 3.37
N SER A 198 19.01 16.81 4.20
CA SER A 198 18.91 16.48 5.63
C SER A 198 19.14 17.73 6.48
N VAL A 199 18.22 18.02 7.39
CA VAL A 199 18.28 19.16 8.30
C VAL A 199 17.99 18.73 9.74
N LEU A 200 18.62 19.42 10.70
CA LEU A 200 18.23 19.38 12.10
C LEU A 200 17.21 20.48 12.35
N ARG A 201 16.06 20.14 12.94
CA ARG A 201 14.99 21.08 13.29
C ARG A 201 14.67 21.03 14.77
N LYS A 202 14.12 22.12 15.30
CA LYS A 202 13.41 22.10 16.58
C LYS A 202 12.07 21.39 16.41
N ALA A 203 11.76 20.49 17.33
CA ALA A 203 10.48 19.77 17.32
C ALA A 203 9.32 20.58 17.94
N ASP A 204 9.59 21.78 18.48
CA ASP A 204 8.52 22.64 19.00
C ASP A 204 7.77 23.38 17.89
N ASP A 205 8.51 23.93 16.92
CA ASP A 205 8.01 24.82 15.88
C ASP A 205 8.45 24.43 14.45
N GLY A 206 9.30 23.42 14.28
CA GLY A 206 9.83 23.00 12.98
C GLY A 206 10.99 23.85 12.45
N ALA A 207 11.46 24.84 13.23
CA ALA A 207 12.50 25.75 12.78
C ALA A 207 13.82 24.99 12.49
N VAL A 208 14.39 25.22 11.31
CA VAL A 208 15.69 24.68 10.92
C VAL A 208 16.77 25.29 11.83
N VAL A 209 17.52 24.42 12.49
CA VAL A 209 18.69 24.77 13.31
C VAL A 209 19.94 24.75 12.45
N LEU A 210 20.09 23.70 11.63
CA LEU A 210 21.28 23.45 10.82
C LEU A 210 20.94 22.56 9.62
N THR A 211 21.49 22.87 8.45
CA THR A 211 21.55 21.91 7.34
C THR A 211 22.68 20.92 7.59
N LEU A 212 22.35 19.63 7.66
CA LEU A 212 23.31 18.56 7.89
C LEU A 212 23.98 18.13 6.60
N GLU A 213 23.19 17.93 5.54
CA GLU A 213 23.67 17.41 4.26
C GLU A 213 22.75 17.82 3.11
N LYS A 214 23.33 18.00 1.92
CA LYS A 214 22.59 18.13 0.65
C LYS A 214 23.22 17.18 -0.35
N ALA A 215 22.47 16.16 -0.76
CA ALA A 215 23.00 15.15 -1.68
C ALA A 215 23.48 15.77 -3.00
N ASP A 216 24.78 15.66 -3.28
CA ASP A 216 25.39 16.03 -4.56
C ASP A 216 25.21 14.89 -5.58
N ILE A 217 24.35 15.14 -6.56
CA ILE A 217 24.06 14.22 -7.67
C ILE A 217 24.76 14.64 -8.99
N SER A 218 25.79 15.49 -8.92
CA SER A 218 26.53 15.97 -10.09
C SER A 218 27.11 14.83 -10.93
N LYS A 219 27.72 13.82 -10.29
CA LYS A 219 28.26 12.63 -10.97
C LYS A 219 27.17 11.79 -11.64
N LEU A 220 26.01 11.66 -10.99
CA LEU A 220 24.86 10.92 -11.51
C LEU A 220 24.31 11.63 -12.76
N LYS A 221 24.14 12.95 -12.71
CA LYS A 221 23.73 13.76 -13.88
C LYS A 221 24.77 13.71 -15.00
N ALA A 222 26.06 13.75 -14.67
CA ALA A 222 27.15 13.64 -15.65
C ALA A 222 27.19 12.27 -16.34
N ALA A 223 26.73 11.21 -15.66
CA ALA A 223 26.53 9.88 -16.23
C ALA A 223 25.28 9.75 -17.11
N GLY A 224 24.54 10.85 -17.34
CA GLY A 224 23.37 10.87 -18.22
C GLY A 224 22.03 10.57 -17.52
N TRP A 225 22.02 10.45 -16.18
CA TRP A 225 20.78 10.24 -15.44
C TRP A 225 19.78 11.36 -15.67
N ARG A 226 18.53 10.98 -15.87
CA ARG A 226 17.40 11.90 -15.99
C ARG A 226 16.36 11.55 -14.92
N ALA A 227 15.90 12.58 -14.22
CA ALA A 227 14.81 12.43 -13.26
C ALA A 227 13.56 11.88 -13.96
N PRO A 228 12.77 11.04 -13.28
CA PRO A 228 11.42 10.74 -13.74
C PRO A 228 10.60 12.03 -13.79
N GLU A 229 9.49 12.01 -14.52
CA GLU A 229 8.52 13.10 -14.50
C GLU A 229 7.34 12.73 -13.60
N ILE A 230 7.01 13.61 -12.65
CA ILE A 230 5.73 13.52 -11.92
C ILE A 230 4.62 13.99 -12.86
N PHE A 231 3.65 13.11 -13.11
CA PHE A 231 2.51 13.41 -13.98
C PHE A 231 1.19 13.13 -13.25
N THR A 232 0.25 14.04 -13.46
CA THR A 232 -1.05 14.03 -12.79
C THR A 232 -2.16 14.21 -13.82
N ALA A 233 -3.19 13.37 -13.72
CA ALA A 233 -4.38 13.45 -14.54
C ALA A 233 -5.61 13.03 -13.74
N LYS A 234 -6.79 13.39 -14.25
CA LYS A 234 -8.06 12.97 -13.64
C LYS A 234 -8.28 11.48 -13.83
N GLY A 235 -8.74 10.81 -12.77
CA GLY A 235 -9.16 9.42 -12.79
C GLY A 235 -10.55 9.23 -13.39
N ARG A 236 -11.13 8.04 -13.19
CA ARG A 236 -12.37 7.59 -13.82
C ARG A 236 -13.59 8.45 -13.52
N ASP A 237 -13.56 9.19 -12.42
CA ASP A 237 -14.63 10.08 -11.97
C ASP A 237 -14.55 11.49 -12.58
N GLY A 238 -13.49 11.77 -13.35
CA GLY A 238 -13.22 13.09 -13.93
C GLY A 238 -12.88 14.19 -12.91
N LYS A 239 -12.69 13.84 -11.63
CA LYS A 239 -12.53 14.80 -10.51
C LYS A 239 -11.27 14.54 -9.70
N THR A 240 -11.02 13.28 -9.36
CA THR A 240 -9.91 12.88 -8.50
C THR A 240 -8.60 12.89 -9.26
N ASP A 241 -7.59 13.57 -8.71
CA ASP A 241 -6.23 13.56 -9.25
C ASP A 241 -5.51 12.26 -8.91
N ILE A 242 -5.03 11.61 -9.97
CA ILE A 242 -4.23 10.39 -9.96
C ILE A 242 -2.79 10.79 -10.26
N TRP A 243 -1.90 10.42 -9.36
CA TRP A 243 -0.49 10.80 -9.39
C TRP A 243 0.36 9.61 -9.79
N GLY A 244 1.34 9.85 -10.65
CA GLY A 244 2.21 8.82 -11.16
C GLY A 244 3.56 9.37 -11.63
N LEU A 245 4.43 8.46 -12.03
CA LEU A 245 5.73 8.75 -12.62
C LEU A 245 5.79 8.29 -14.09
N ILE A 246 6.47 9.07 -14.91
CA ILE A 246 6.90 8.69 -16.26
C ILE A 246 8.43 8.63 -16.26
N GLN A 247 8.99 7.44 -16.42
CA GLN A 247 10.42 7.24 -16.62
C GLN A 247 10.71 7.14 -18.12
N ARG A 248 11.67 7.94 -18.58
CA ARG A 248 12.16 7.92 -19.96
C ARG A 248 13.58 7.33 -19.99
N PRO A 249 14.01 6.80 -21.15
CA PRO A 249 15.40 6.39 -21.35
C PRO A 249 16.36 7.56 -21.10
N SER A 250 17.55 7.29 -20.57
CA SER A 250 18.61 8.30 -20.40
C SER A 250 18.98 8.99 -21.74
N ASN A 251 18.91 8.24 -22.85
CA ASN A 251 19.15 8.70 -24.22
C ASN A 251 17.88 9.20 -24.95
N PHE A 252 16.83 9.58 -24.21
CA PHE A 252 15.55 9.99 -24.77
C PHE A 252 15.65 11.11 -25.81
N ASP A 253 14.97 10.88 -26.93
CA ASP A 253 14.84 11.77 -28.09
C ASP A 253 13.34 12.00 -28.37
N PRO A 254 12.82 13.23 -28.19
CA PRO A 254 11.39 13.52 -28.39
C PRO A 254 10.92 13.36 -29.85
N ALA A 255 11.83 13.21 -30.82
CA ALA A 255 11.48 12.93 -32.22
C ALA A 255 11.15 11.45 -32.48
N LYS A 256 11.45 10.55 -31.54
CA LYS A 256 11.17 9.11 -31.65
C LYS A 256 9.85 8.74 -30.98
N LYS A 257 9.31 7.58 -31.34
CA LYS A 257 8.21 6.92 -30.61
C LYS A 257 8.76 5.77 -29.78
N TYR A 258 8.23 5.60 -28.59
CA TYR A 258 8.64 4.60 -27.62
C TYR A 258 7.43 3.79 -27.17
N PRO A 259 7.47 2.45 -27.21
CA PRO A 259 6.44 1.63 -26.59
C PRO A 259 6.36 1.92 -25.09
N VAL A 260 5.14 1.88 -24.55
CA VAL A 260 4.89 2.15 -23.14
C VAL A 260 4.65 0.86 -22.36
N ILE A 261 5.35 0.72 -21.23
CA ILE A 261 5.16 -0.36 -20.26
C ILE A 261 4.69 0.24 -18.95
N GLU A 262 3.67 -0.36 -18.33
CA GLU A 262 3.23 -0.01 -17.00
C GLU A 262 3.76 -1.00 -15.97
N TYR A 263 4.39 -0.51 -14.91
CA TYR A 263 4.54 -1.29 -13.69
C TYR A 263 3.27 -1.15 -12.83
N VAL A 264 2.69 -2.29 -12.45
CA VAL A 264 1.47 -2.35 -11.65
C VAL A 264 1.74 -3.00 -10.30
N TYR A 265 1.30 -2.30 -9.27
CA TYR A 265 1.00 -2.84 -7.96
C TYR A 265 -0.12 -1.97 -7.38
N SER A 266 -1.26 -2.58 -7.05
CA SER A 266 -2.46 -1.89 -6.58
C SER A 266 -3.15 -2.65 -5.44
N GLY A 267 -2.45 -3.59 -4.82
CA GLY A 267 -2.93 -4.34 -3.67
C GLY A 267 -3.37 -3.38 -2.56
N PRO A 268 -4.63 -3.43 -2.09
CA PRO A 268 -5.06 -2.56 -1.00
C PRO A 268 -4.24 -2.80 0.27
N GLY A 269 -3.92 -1.72 0.98
CA GLY A 269 -3.07 -1.68 2.16
C GLY A 269 -1.93 -0.66 2.09
N ASP A 270 -1.56 -0.19 0.89
CA ASP A 270 -0.50 0.79 0.67
C ASP A 270 -0.72 1.63 -0.61
N GLN A 271 0.24 2.51 -0.89
CA GLN A 271 0.48 3.24 -2.14
C GLN A 271 1.84 2.77 -2.71
N TYR A 272 2.07 2.84 -4.02
CA TYR A 272 3.23 2.17 -4.62
C TYR A 272 4.08 3.07 -5.50
N VAL A 273 3.56 4.19 -6.00
CA VAL A 273 4.36 5.15 -6.77
C VAL A 273 5.43 5.75 -5.85
N PRO A 274 6.73 5.65 -6.21
CA PRO A 274 7.80 6.26 -5.43
C PRO A 274 7.58 7.75 -5.22
N LYS A 275 7.70 8.21 -3.97
CA LYS A 275 7.60 9.63 -3.59
C LYS A 275 8.95 10.24 -3.22
N GLN A 276 9.93 9.39 -2.92
CA GLN A 276 11.30 9.77 -2.57
C GLN A 276 12.23 9.66 -3.77
N PHE A 277 13.33 10.41 -3.72
CA PHE A 277 14.38 10.33 -4.71
C PHE A 277 15.01 8.95 -4.70
N THR A 278 15.06 8.31 -5.87
CA THR A 278 15.88 7.11 -6.07
C THR A 278 16.71 7.29 -7.34
N PRO A 279 18.05 7.11 -7.29
CA PRO A 279 18.88 7.20 -8.49
C PRO A 279 18.61 6.05 -9.46
N TRP A 280 18.18 4.90 -8.94
CA TRP A 280 17.78 3.73 -9.69
C TRP A 280 16.44 3.23 -9.18
N ASN A 281 15.41 3.28 -10.01
CA ASN A 281 14.11 2.71 -9.69
C ASN A 281 14.02 1.32 -10.30
N TRP A 282 14.17 0.28 -9.49
CA TRP A 282 14.15 -1.11 -9.95
C TRP A 282 12.86 -1.50 -10.71
N THR A 283 11.75 -0.78 -10.49
CA THR A 283 10.48 -1.02 -11.22
C THR A 283 10.37 -0.28 -12.55
N MET A 284 11.34 0.55 -12.94
CA MET A 284 11.20 1.40 -14.13
C MET A 284 12.50 1.61 -14.90
N SER A 285 13.62 1.80 -14.22
CA SER A 285 14.88 2.23 -14.81
C SER A 285 15.40 1.25 -15.86
N ASP A 286 15.44 -0.05 -15.55
CA ASP A 286 16.08 -1.04 -16.43
C ASP A 286 15.34 -1.17 -17.77
N LEU A 287 14.01 -1.25 -17.72
CA LEU A 287 13.19 -1.25 -18.94
C LEU A 287 13.28 0.10 -19.68
N ALA A 288 13.38 1.22 -18.98
CA ALA A 288 13.56 2.50 -19.65
C ALA A 288 14.87 2.53 -20.46
N GLU A 289 15.96 1.99 -19.92
CA GLU A 289 17.24 1.92 -20.64
C GLU A 289 17.23 0.96 -21.83
N LEU A 290 16.32 -0.02 -21.86
CA LEU A 290 16.07 -0.87 -23.04
C LEU A 290 15.31 -0.17 -24.17
N GLY A 291 14.92 1.11 -23.98
CA GLY A 291 14.22 1.89 -25.00
C GLY A 291 12.70 1.90 -24.84
N PHE A 292 12.19 1.67 -23.64
CA PHE A 292 10.78 1.84 -23.30
C PHE A 292 10.51 3.15 -22.58
N ILE A 293 9.28 3.64 -22.63
CA ILE A 293 8.79 4.56 -21.61
C ILE A 293 8.08 3.72 -20.56
N VAL A 294 8.48 3.85 -19.30
CA VAL A 294 7.86 3.10 -18.20
C VAL A 294 7.03 4.05 -17.36
N VAL A 295 5.83 3.62 -16.98
CA VAL A 295 4.90 4.41 -16.17
C VAL A 295 4.44 3.65 -14.95
N GLN A 296 4.13 4.38 -13.88
CA GLN A 296 3.51 3.84 -12.67
C GLN A 296 2.55 4.89 -12.11
N ALA A 297 1.34 4.50 -11.73
CA ALA A 297 0.33 5.40 -11.18
C ALA A 297 -0.49 4.70 -10.07
N ASP A 298 -0.82 5.45 -9.02
CA ASP A 298 -1.66 4.97 -7.91
C ASP A 298 -3.13 5.36 -8.17
N GLY A 299 -3.90 4.43 -8.72
CA GLY A 299 -5.33 4.57 -8.97
C GLY A 299 -6.18 4.49 -7.69
N MET A 300 -7.49 4.78 -7.81
CA MET A 300 -8.44 4.39 -6.75
C MET A 300 -8.32 2.89 -6.54
N THR A 301 -8.50 2.44 -5.29
CA THR A 301 -8.14 1.13 -4.68
C THR A 301 -6.90 1.15 -3.78
N THR A 302 -5.92 2.02 -4.04
CA THR A 302 -4.74 2.17 -3.15
C THR A 302 -5.11 2.93 -1.87
N SER A 303 -4.29 2.79 -0.82
CA SER A 303 -4.60 3.27 0.54
C SER A 303 -4.18 4.73 0.77
N PHE A 304 -4.29 5.22 2.01
CA PHE A 304 -3.75 6.51 2.50
C PHE A 304 -4.30 7.81 1.90
N ARG A 305 -5.31 7.76 1.01
CA ARG A 305 -5.99 8.97 0.51
C ARG A 305 -7.22 9.28 1.36
N SER A 306 -8.29 8.56 1.11
CA SER A 306 -9.53 8.58 1.85
C SER A 306 -10.11 7.18 1.82
N LYS A 307 -10.99 6.90 2.76
CA LYS A 307 -11.69 5.62 2.80
C LYS A 307 -12.47 5.34 1.51
N ALA A 308 -13.12 6.36 0.95
CA ALA A 308 -13.86 6.22 -0.30
C ALA A 308 -12.96 5.89 -1.51
N PHE A 309 -11.72 6.37 -1.50
CA PHE A 309 -10.73 6.11 -2.55
C PHE A 309 -10.23 4.65 -2.50
N GLU A 310 -9.97 4.12 -1.30
CA GLU A 310 -9.51 2.74 -1.10
C GLU A 310 -10.65 1.72 -1.29
N GLU A 311 -11.84 1.99 -0.75
CA GLU A 311 -12.97 1.07 -0.75
C GLU A 311 -13.56 0.74 -2.14
N VAL A 312 -13.03 1.33 -3.22
CA VAL A 312 -13.30 0.89 -4.60
C VAL A 312 -12.88 -0.57 -4.80
N CYS A 313 -11.89 -1.05 -4.05
CA CYS A 313 -11.38 -2.42 -4.14
C CYS A 313 -12.35 -3.48 -3.58
N TYR A 314 -13.31 -3.07 -2.76
CA TYR A 314 -14.09 -4.01 -1.95
C TYR A 314 -14.91 -4.94 -2.85
N LYS A 315 -14.67 -6.25 -2.71
CA LYS A 315 -15.25 -7.31 -3.56
C LYS A 315 -14.97 -7.14 -5.06
N ASN A 316 -13.91 -6.40 -5.40
CA ASN A 316 -13.61 -6.02 -6.77
C ASN A 316 -12.10 -5.86 -7.03
N LEU A 317 -11.26 -6.76 -6.49
CA LEU A 317 -9.81 -6.68 -6.65
C LEU A 317 -9.32 -6.69 -8.11
N LYS A 318 -10.09 -7.27 -9.06
CA LYS A 318 -9.79 -7.19 -10.50
C LYS A 318 -9.81 -5.76 -11.09
N ASP A 319 -10.38 -4.80 -10.36
CA ASP A 319 -10.43 -3.40 -10.79
C ASP A 319 -9.04 -2.77 -10.78
N ALA A 320 -8.28 -2.96 -9.69
CA ALA A 320 -6.88 -2.55 -9.53
C ALA A 320 -6.55 -1.11 -10.01
N GLY A 321 -7.52 -0.20 -9.97
CA GLY A 321 -7.34 1.15 -10.51
C GLY A 321 -7.30 1.24 -12.04
N PHE A 322 -7.50 0.15 -12.80
CA PHE A 322 -7.37 0.14 -14.26
C PHE A 322 -8.16 1.25 -14.97
N PRO A 323 -9.44 1.52 -14.64
CA PRO A 323 -10.15 2.63 -15.26
C PRO A 323 -9.48 3.99 -15.04
N ASP A 324 -8.81 4.21 -13.91
CA ASP A 324 -8.05 5.43 -13.62
C ASP A 324 -6.74 5.46 -14.39
N ARG A 325 -5.99 4.37 -14.32
CA ARG A 325 -4.66 4.20 -14.92
C ARG A 325 -4.72 4.33 -16.44
N ILE A 326 -5.73 3.72 -17.07
CA ILE A 326 -5.98 3.85 -18.52
C ILE A 326 -6.25 5.31 -18.91
N GLN A 327 -7.05 6.04 -18.14
CA GLN A 327 -7.31 7.47 -18.41
C GLN A 327 -6.05 8.31 -18.20
N TRP A 328 -5.30 8.05 -17.14
CA TRP A 328 -4.03 8.70 -16.86
C TRP A 328 -3.01 8.49 -17.99
N ILE A 329 -2.86 7.26 -18.49
CA ILE A 329 -1.95 6.92 -19.59
C ILE A 329 -2.39 7.59 -20.89
N LYS A 330 -3.70 7.60 -21.19
CA LYS A 330 -4.24 8.30 -22.37
C LYS A 330 -4.00 9.80 -22.29
N ALA A 331 -4.16 10.41 -21.11
CA ALA A 331 -3.87 11.82 -20.90
C ALA A 331 -2.36 12.13 -21.08
N ALA A 332 -1.49 11.25 -20.56
CA ALA A 332 -0.05 11.36 -20.76
C ALA A 332 0.31 11.27 -22.25
N ALA A 333 -0.20 10.28 -22.98
CA ALA A 333 0.05 10.11 -24.41
C ALA A 333 -0.52 11.25 -25.27
N ALA A 334 -1.64 11.85 -24.86
CA ALA A 334 -2.18 13.04 -25.52
C ALA A 334 -1.26 14.26 -25.36
N ARG A 335 -0.60 14.41 -24.20
CA ARG A 335 0.40 15.45 -23.95
C ARG A 335 1.75 15.13 -24.59
N TYR A 336 2.08 13.84 -24.71
CA TYR A 336 3.38 13.32 -25.12
C TYR A 336 3.25 12.36 -26.31
N PRO A 337 3.22 12.87 -27.56
CA PRO A 337 2.97 12.05 -28.76
C PRO A 337 4.01 10.96 -29.06
N TYR A 338 5.17 11.02 -28.39
CA TYR A 338 6.20 9.98 -28.45
C TYR A 338 5.84 8.73 -27.63
N MET A 339 4.85 8.79 -26.73
CA MET A 339 4.36 7.63 -25.98
C MET A 339 3.44 6.79 -26.88
N ASP A 340 3.96 5.69 -27.40
CA ASP A 340 3.19 4.74 -28.19
C ASP A 340 2.43 3.77 -27.28
N ILE A 341 1.13 4.02 -27.15
CA ILE A 341 0.21 3.23 -26.34
C ILE A 341 -0.61 2.24 -27.19
N SER A 342 -0.25 2.02 -28.46
CA SER A 342 -0.98 1.09 -29.35
C SER A 342 -0.82 -0.38 -28.93
N ASN A 343 0.35 -0.73 -28.40
CA ASN A 343 0.70 -2.05 -27.86
C ASN A 343 1.07 -1.93 -26.39
N MET A 344 0.16 -1.43 -25.56
CA MET A 344 0.41 -1.22 -24.14
C MET A 344 0.79 -2.54 -23.44
N ALA A 345 1.90 -2.51 -22.70
CA ALA A 345 2.33 -3.63 -21.88
C ALA A 345 2.23 -3.33 -20.39
N ILE A 346 2.17 -4.39 -19.58
CA ILE A 346 2.07 -4.28 -18.12
C ILE A 346 2.86 -5.37 -17.42
N TYR A 347 3.40 -5.09 -16.24
CA TYR A 347 4.02 -6.12 -15.41
C TYR A 347 3.93 -5.84 -13.92
N GLY A 348 3.98 -6.90 -13.12
CA GLY A 348 3.98 -6.82 -11.67
C GLY A 348 4.26 -8.15 -10.99
N CYS A 349 4.51 -8.08 -9.68
CA CYS A 349 4.72 -9.20 -8.77
C CYS A 349 3.64 -9.24 -7.70
N SER A 350 3.33 -10.41 -7.14
CA SER A 350 2.39 -10.52 -6.01
C SER A 350 0.99 -10.05 -6.39
N ALA A 351 0.38 -9.11 -5.65
CA ALA A 351 -0.83 -8.42 -6.09
C ALA A 351 -0.66 -7.84 -7.52
N GLY A 352 0.48 -7.22 -7.83
CA GLY A 352 0.81 -6.77 -9.18
C GLY A 352 0.84 -7.88 -10.23
N GLY A 353 1.21 -9.11 -9.87
CA GLY A 353 1.18 -10.27 -10.78
C GLY A 353 -0.25 -10.74 -11.07
N GLN A 354 -1.10 -10.73 -10.04
CA GLN A 354 -2.55 -10.95 -10.21
C GLN A 354 -3.16 -9.88 -11.14
N GLU A 355 -2.79 -8.62 -10.93
CA GLU A 355 -3.30 -7.47 -11.67
C GLU A 355 -2.79 -7.46 -13.12
N ALA A 356 -1.53 -7.79 -13.37
CA ALA A 356 -0.96 -7.87 -14.71
C ALA A 356 -1.68 -8.91 -15.58
N LEU A 357 -2.03 -10.08 -15.01
CA LEU A 357 -2.89 -11.04 -15.73
C LEU A 357 -4.32 -10.51 -15.87
N ALA A 358 -4.90 -9.94 -14.81
CA ALA A 358 -6.25 -9.38 -14.85
C ALA A 358 -6.40 -8.31 -15.96
N ALA A 359 -5.36 -7.54 -16.25
CA ALA A 359 -5.32 -6.59 -17.36
C ALA A 359 -5.62 -7.26 -18.71
N LEU A 360 -5.03 -8.44 -18.99
CA LEU A 360 -5.28 -9.20 -20.22
C LEU A 360 -6.60 -10.00 -20.21
N LEU A 361 -7.24 -10.17 -19.06
CA LEU A 361 -8.55 -10.85 -18.96
C LEU A 361 -9.72 -9.86 -19.07
N PHE A 362 -9.58 -8.68 -18.47
CA PHE A 362 -10.67 -7.73 -18.28
C PHE A 362 -10.48 -6.40 -19.04
N TYR A 363 -9.25 -6.04 -19.40
CA TYR A 363 -8.90 -4.78 -20.07
C TYR A 363 -8.07 -5.01 -21.35
N ASN A 364 -8.27 -6.15 -22.01
CA ASN A 364 -7.49 -6.58 -23.17
C ASN A 364 -7.72 -5.78 -24.47
N ASP A 365 -8.67 -4.85 -24.47
CA ASP A 365 -8.78 -3.87 -25.55
C ASP A 365 -7.66 -2.82 -25.45
N PHE A 366 -7.11 -2.60 -24.25
CA PHE A 366 -6.00 -1.67 -24.02
C PHE A 366 -4.66 -2.39 -23.85
N TYR A 367 -4.55 -3.33 -22.91
CA TYR A 367 -3.31 -4.07 -22.65
C TYR A 367 -3.16 -5.27 -23.60
N LYS A 368 -1.95 -5.46 -24.14
CA LYS A 368 -1.64 -6.48 -25.16
C LYS A 368 -0.55 -7.46 -24.74
N VAL A 369 0.32 -7.07 -23.81
CA VAL A 369 1.46 -7.88 -23.36
C VAL A 369 1.56 -7.78 -21.84
N ALA A 370 1.66 -8.91 -21.14
CA ALA A 370 1.80 -8.92 -19.68
C ALA A 370 2.85 -9.91 -19.18
N TYR A 371 3.63 -9.47 -18.19
CA TYR A 371 4.48 -10.32 -17.37
C TYR A 371 3.93 -10.33 -15.94
N ALA A 372 3.52 -11.51 -15.47
CA ALA A 372 2.86 -11.68 -14.18
C ALA A 372 3.66 -12.69 -13.35
N ALA A 373 4.35 -12.21 -12.31
CA ALA A 373 5.10 -13.08 -11.41
C ALA A 373 4.41 -13.26 -10.06
N CYS A 374 4.49 -14.48 -9.52
CA CYS A 374 4.07 -14.86 -8.17
C CYS A 374 2.69 -14.27 -7.77
N GLY A 375 1.74 -14.29 -8.72
CA GLY A 375 0.44 -13.67 -8.57
C GLY A 375 -0.58 -14.54 -7.85
N CYS A 376 -1.42 -13.92 -7.01
CA CYS A 376 -2.59 -14.61 -6.46
C CYS A 376 -3.70 -14.67 -7.53
N HIS A 377 -3.76 -15.76 -8.29
CA HIS A 377 -4.74 -15.91 -9.37
C HIS A 377 -6.11 -16.41 -8.89
N ASP A 378 -6.20 -16.84 -7.63
CA ASP A 378 -7.46 -17.15 -6.94
C ASP A 378 -7.41 -16.81 -5.44
N ASN A 379 -8.11 -15.73 -5.07
CA ASN A 379 -8.13 -15.19 -3.70
C ASN A 379 -8.74 -16.15 -2.65
N ARG A 380 -9.38 -17.26 -3.05
CA ARG A 380 -9.91 -18.27 -2.11
C ARG A 380 -8.80 -19.11 -1.49
N MET A 381 -7.64 -19.18 -2.14
CA MET A 381 -6.50 -19.97 -1.70
C MET A 381 -5.50 -19.21 -0.84
N ASP A 382 -5.52 -17.89 -0.97
CA ASP A 382 -4.52 -17.03 -0.38
C ASP A 382 -4.88 -16.64 1.08
N LYS A 383 -3.98 -15.91 1.73
CA LYS A 383 -4.04 -15.56 3.15
C LYS A 383 -5.40 -14.97 3.53
N ILE A 384 -6.09 -15.62 4.48
CA ILE A 384 -7.44 -15.24 4.91
C ILE A 384 -7.50 -13.80 5.43
N TRP A 385 -6.43 -13.32 6.06
CA TRP A 385 -6.39 -12.02 6.73
C TRP A 385 -6.43 -10.83 5.76
N TRP A 386 -5.93 -11.03 4.55
CA TRP A 386 -5.90 -10.02 3.51
C TRP A 386 -7.14 -10.18 2.62
N ASN A 387 -7.40 -11.40 2.14
CA ASN A 387 -8.51 -11.65 1.24
C ASN A 387 -9.87 -11.41 1.89
N GLU A 388 -10.12 -11.87 3.13
CA GLU A 388 -11.40 -11.60 3.79
C GLU A 388 -11.59 -10.11 4.13
N GLN A 389 -10.51 -9.31 4.22
CA GLN A 389 -10.63 -7.86 4.46
C GLN A 389 -11.18 -7.15 3.24
N TRP A 390 -10.63 -7.45 2.06
CA TRP A 390 -11.01 -6.74 0.82
C TRP A 390 -12.12 -7.42 0.04
N MET A 391 -12.27 -8.74 0.15
CA MET A 391 -13.30 -9.53 -0.56
C MET A 391 -14.42 -10.02 0.37
N GLY A 392 -14.29 -9.83 1.68
CA GLY A 392 -15.33 -10.14 2.67
C GLY A 392 -15.47 -11.62 3.03
N TYR A 393 -16.26 -11.88 4.07
CA TYR A 393 -16.65 -13.22 4.52
C TYR A 393 -18.15 -13.25 4.84
N PRO A 394 -18.89 -14.36 4.57
CA PRO A 394 -18.45 -15.57 3.89
C PRO A 394 -18.06 -15.34 2.43
N VAL A 395 -17.24 -16.26 1.89
CA VAL A 395 -16.85 -16.28 0.47
C VAL A 395 -18.11 -16.33 -0.41
N ASP A 396 -18.16 -15.50 -1.44
CA ASP A 396 -19.29 -15.39 -2.37
C ASP A 396 -18.84 -15.31 -3.84
N SER A 397 -19.77 -15.00 -4.75
CA SER A 397 -19.51 -14.94 -6.19
C SER A 397 -18.51 -13.84 -6.60
N SER A 398 -18.21 -12.87 -5.73
CA SER A 398 -17.20 -11.85 -6.04
C SER A 398 -15.80 -12.45 -6.16
N TYR A 399 -15.49 -13.51 -5.40
CA TYR A 399 -14.23 -14.24 -5.50
C TYR A 399 -14.07 -14.89 -6.87
N VAL A 400 -15.11 -15.55 -7.37
CA VAL A 400 -15.14 -16.13 -8.73
C VAL A 400 -15.00 -15.04 -9.78
N ALA A 401 -15.73 -13.93 -9.61
CA ALA A 401 -15.69 -12.81 -10.54
C ALA A 401 -14.30 -12.16 -10.64
N CYS A 402 -13.48 -12.22 -9.59
CA CYS A 402 -12.12 -11.67 -9.56
C CYS A 402 -11.01 -12.71 -9.75
N SER A 403 -11.34 -14.00 -9.84
CA SER A 403 -10.36 -15.07 -10.04
C SER A 403 -9.87 -15.08 -11.49
N ASN A 404 -8.56 -14.97 -11.67
CA ASN A 404 -7.94 -15.10 -12.97
C ASN A 404 -8.10 -16.53 -13.51
N THR A 405 -8.06 -17.53 -12.62
CA THR A 405 -8.28 -18.95 -12.95
C THR A 405 -9.66 -19.17 -13.56
N GLU A 406 -10.72 -18.66 -12.92
CA GLU A 406 -12.11 -18.80 -13.39
C GLU A 406 -12.37 -18.01 -14.69
N ASN A 407 -11.51 -17.03 -14.99
CA ASN A 407 -11.65 -16.13 -16.14
C ASN A 407 -10.59 -16.37 -17.23
N ALA A 408 -9.79 -17.45 -17.14
CA ALA A 408 -8.66 -17.73 -18.03
C ALA A 408 -9.04 -17.75 -19.52
N ALA A 409 -10.25 -18.22 -19.86
CA ALA A 409 -10.76 -18.24 -21.24
C ALA A 409 -10.89 -16.85 -21.89
N ARG A 410 -10.87 -15.78 -21.09
CA ARG A 410 -10.90 -14.40 -21.58
C ARG A 410 -9.55 -13.90 -22.08
N LEU A 411 -8.46 -14.65 -21.87
CA LEU A 411 -7.12 -14.20 -22.24
C LEU A 411 -7.06 -13.80 -23.72
N LYS A 412 -6.58 -12.58 -23.95
CA LYS A 412 -6.13 -12.06 -25.24
C LYS A 412 -4.81 -11.32 -25.01
N GLY A 413 -3.90 -11.39 -25.99
CA GLY A 413 -2.57 -10.80 -25.90
C GLY A 413 -1.51 -11.85 -25.61
N LYS A 414 -0.31 -11.38 -25.23
CA LYS A 414 0.86 -12.20 -24.93
C LYS A 414 1.10 -12.20 -23.42
N LEU A 415 1.20 -13.38 -22.82
CA LEU A 415 1.35 -13.56 -21.39
C LEU A 415 2.62 -14.35 -21.08
N MET A 416 3.41 -13.85 -20.15
CA MET A 416 4.41 -14.64 -19.43
C MET A 416 4.02 -14.73 -17.96
N LEU A 417 3.87 -15.96 -17.47
CA LEU A 417 3.67 -16.29 -16.06
C LEU A 417 4.99 -16.74 -15.44
N VAL A 418 5.30 -16.26 -14.24
CA VAL A 418 6.52 -16.64 -13.52
C VAL A 418 6.19 -17.01 -12.08
N VAL A 419 6.77 -18.09 -11.55
CA VAL A 419 6.56 -18.50 -10.16
C VAL A 419 7.82 -19.14 -9.57
N GLY A 420 8.10 -18.83 -8.30
CA GLY A 420 9.12 -19.51 -7.51
C GLY A 420 8.60 -20.83 -6.93
N GLU A 421 9.41 -21.88 -6.94
CA GLU A 421 9.06 -23.19 -6.39
C GLU A 421 8.72 -23.16 -4.90
N LEU A 422 9.44 -22.34 -4.13
CA LEU A 422 9.37 -22.26 -2.67
C LEU A 422 8.66 -20.99 -2.19
N ASP A 423 7.80 -20.40 -3.02
CA ASP A 423 7.03 -19.21 -2.62
C ASP A 423 6.17 -19.51 -1.39
N ASP A 424 6.56 -18.93 -0.26
CA ASP A 424 5.91 -19.06 1.05
C ASP A 424 4.95 -17.89 1.34
N ASN A 425 4.83 -16.96 0.40
CA ASN A 425 3.92 -15.82 0.47
C ASN A 425 2.66 -16.06 -0.35
N VAL A 426 2.80 -16.35 -1.65
CA VAL A 426 1.71 -16.73 -2.55
C VAL A 426 1.96 -18.14 -3.03
N ASP A 427 1.17 -19.09 -2.52
CA ASP A 427 1.38 -20.52 -2.79
C ASP A 427 1.47 -20.78 -4.32
N PRO A 428 2.51 -21.49 -4.82
CA PRO A 428 2.70 -21.76 -6.24
C PRO A 428 1.51 -22.45 -6.92
N SER A 429 0.67 -23.15 -6.15
CA SER A 429 -0.59 -23.72 -6.65
C SER A 429 -1.52 -22.67 -7.26
N SER A 430 -1.45 -21.41 -6.84
CA SER A 430 -2.19 -20.30 -7.45
C SER A 430 -1.84 -20.14 -8.93
N SER A 431 -0.54 -20.16 -9.26
CA SER A 431 -0.06 -20.11 -10.65
C SER A 431 -0.36 -21.39 -11.42
N PHE A 432 -0.18 -22.57 -10.81
CA PHE A 432 -0.47 -23.84 -11.49
C PHE A 432 -1.95 -24.01 -11.85
N GLN A 433 -2.87 -23.49 -11.02
CA GLN A 433 -4.29 -23.53 -11.33
C GLN A 433 -4.65 -22.71 -12.56
N VAL A 434 -4.09 -21.50 -12.69
CA VAL A 434 -4.36 -20.66 -13.87
C VAL A 434 -3.69 -21.22 -15.12
N VAL A 435 -2.50 -21.83 -15.01
CA VAL A 435 -1.84 -22.58 -16.11
C VAL A 435 -2.78 -23.67 -16.64
N ASN A 436 -3.28 -24.54 -15.77
CA ASN A 436 -4.22 -25.60 -16.15
C ASN A 436 -5.54 -25.05 -16.73
N ALA A 437 -6.02 -23.90 -16.24
CA ALA A 437 -7.21 -23.26 -16.78
C ALA A 437 -6.98 -22.67 -18.18
N LEU A 438 -5.80 -22.09 -18.43
CA LEU A 438 -5.39 -21.57 -19.74
C LEU A 438 -5.23 -22.70 -20.77
N GLU A 439 -4.60 -23.82 -20.39
CA GLU A 439 -4.48 -25.03 -21.22
C GLU A 439 -5.85 -25.56 -21.65
N LYS A 440 -6.77 -25.74 -20.68
CA LYS A 440 -8.14 -26.18 -20.96
C LYS A 440 -8.93 -25.21 -21.85
N ALA A 441 -8.62 -23.92 -21.75
CA ALA A 441 -9.21 -22.89 -22.59
C ALA A 441 -8.49 -22.71 -23.95
N ASN A 442 -7.50 -23.56 -24.25
CA ASN A 442 -6.68 -23.52 -25.46
C ASN A 442 -6.06 -22.13 -25.72
N LYS A 443 -5.42 -21.57 -24.69
CA LYS A 443 -4.74 -20.28 -24.72
C LYS A 443 -3.23 -20.44 -24.82
N ASP A 444 -2.60 -19.54 -25.57
CA ASP A 444 -1.15 -19.43 -25.74
C ASP A 444 -0.54 -18.55 -24.64
N PHE A 445 0.55 -19.00 -24.00
CA PHE A 445 1.28 -18.29 -22.94
C PHE A 445 2.68 -18.89 -22.74
N GLU A 446 3.59 -18.11 -22.15
CA GLU A 446 4.89 -18.58 -21.64
C GLU A 446 4.81 -18.80 -20.12
N PHE A 447 5.43 -19.87 -19.61
CA PHE A 447 5.49 -20.16 -18.18
C PHE A 447 6.92 -20.45 -17.73
N ILE A 448 7.39 -19.69 -16.74
CA ILE A 448 8.71 -19.84 -16.13
C ILE A 448 8.52 -20.31 -14.69
N TYR A 449 9.00 -21.52 -14.41
CA TYR A 449 9.11 -22.07 -13.08
C TYR A 449 10.56 -21.94 -12.59
N LEU A 450 10.77 -21.39 -11.39
CA LEU A 450 12.09 -21.10 -10.83
C LEU A 450 12.39 -22.03 -9.64
N PRO A 451 13.16 -23.12 -9.83
CA PRO A 451 13.51 -24.04 -8.76
C PRO A 451 14.27 -23.35 -7.62
N GLY A 452 13.92 -23.66 -6.38
CA GLY A 452 14.52 -23.07 -5.18
C GLY A 452 14.22 -21.59 -4.90
N ALA A 453 13.59 -20.87 -5.83
CA ALA A 453 13.24 -19.47 -5.63
C ALA A 453 12.00 -19.34 -4.74
N HIS A 454 11.99 -18.32 -3.87
CA HIS A 454 10.84 -17.94 -3.05
C HIS A 454 9.96 -16.90 -3.77
N HIS A 455 9.24 -16.06 -3.03
CA HIS A 455 8.46 -14.96 -3.59
C HIS A 455 9.35 -13.94 -4.32
N THR A 456 9.23 -13.84 -5.64
CA THR A 456 10.18 -13.09 -6.47
C THR A 456 9.56 -12.48 -7.73
N MET A 457 10.16 -11.40 -8.23
CA MET A 457 9.85 -10.86 -9.56
C MET A 457 10.43 -11.73 -10.69
N GLY A 458 11.38 -12.62 -10.37
CA GLY A 458 12.00 -13.51 -11.35
C GLY A 458 13.46 -13.87 -11.05
N GLU A 459 14.08 -13.25 -10.05
CA GLU A 459 15.54 -13.29 -9.84
C GLU A 459 16.32 -12.93 -11.12
N ALA A 460 17.62 -13.20 -11.18
CA ALA A 460 18.42 -12.84 -12.36
C ALA A 460 17.89 -13.49 -13.67
N PHE A 461 17.44 -14.76 -13.59
CA PHE A 461 16.97 -15.49 -14.77
C PHE A 461 15.63 -14.96 -15.30
N GLY A 462 14.63 -14.82 -14.42
CA GLY A 462 13.31 -14.33 -14.79
C GLY A 462 13.33 -12.86 -15.20
N GLU A 463 14.20 -12.04 -14.61
CA GLU A 463 14.40 -10.65 -15.05
C GLU A 463 14.96 -10.57 -16.46
N HIS A 464 15.94 -11.42 -16.81
CA HIS A 464 16.42 -11.51 -18.19
C HIS A 464 15.31 -11.97 -19.14
N LYS A 465 14.53 -13.00 -18.76
CA LYS A 465 13.36 -13.43 -19.55
C LYS A 465 12.33 -12.32 -19.73
N ARG A 466 12.09 -11.50 -18.71
CA ARG A 466 11.19 -10.34 -18.77
C ARG A 466 11.68 -9.31 -19.78
N TYR A 467 12.98 -9.02 -19.79
CA TYR A 467 13.59 -8.12 -20.78
C TYR A 467 13.43 -8.65 -22.20
N ASP A 468 13.80 -9.90 -22.44
CA ASP A 468 13.65 -10.56 -23.74
C ASP A 468 12.20 -10.54 -24.22
N PHE A 469 11.27 -10.84 -23.31
CA PHE A 469 9.85 -10.88 -23.59
C PHE A 469 9.32 -9.53 -24.06
N PHE A 470 9.66 -8.43 -23.37
CA PHE A 470 9.22 -7.10 -23.80
C PHE A 470 9.92 -6.62 -25.06
N VAL A 471 11.23 -6.87 -25.20
CA VAL A 471 11.99 -6.52 -26.41
C VAL A 471 11.39 -7.21 -27.63
N ARG A 472 11.14 -8.52 -27.56
CA ARG A 472 10.54 -9.28 -28.67
C ARG A 472 9.13 -8.80 -29.02
N ASN A 473 8.28 -8.58 -28.02
CA ASN A 473 6.86 -8.32 -28.25
C ASN A 473 6.52 -6.84 -28.50
N LEU A 474 7.38 -5.89 -28.11
CA LEU A 474 7.12 -4.45 -28.25
C LEU A 474 8.06 -3.75 -29.22
N LEU A 475 9.34 -4.12 -29.26
CA LEU A 475 10.30 -3.57 -30.23
C LEU A 475 10.38 -4.39 -31.51
N GLY A 476 9.91 -5.64 -31.49
CA GLY A 476 9.91 -6.52 -32.66
C GLY A 476 11.30 -6.93 -33.11
N VAL A 477 12.28 -6.95 -32.18
CA VAL A 477 13.65 -7.37 -32.43
C VAL A 477 13.99 -8.61 -31.60
N GLU A 478 14.85 -9.48 -32.13
CA GLU A 478 15.33 -10.62 -31.35
C GLU A 478 16.37 -10.13 -30.33
N PRO A 479 16.20 -10.45 -29.03
CA PRO A 479 17.20 -10.14 -28.01
C PRO A 479 18.55 -10.81 -28.31
N PRO A 480 19.68 -10.22 -27.88
CA PRO A 480 20.99 -10.84 -28.04
C PRO A 480 21.07 -12.19 -27.31
N ALA A 481 21.95 -13.08 -27.81
CA ALA A 481 22.25 -14.32 -27.09
C ALA A 481 22.80 -14.01 -25.69
N TRP A 482 22.37 -14.78 -24.70
CA TRP A 482 22.70 -14.50 -23.29
C TRP A 482 24.21 -14.58 -23.02
N GLU A 483 24.93 -15.49 -23.69
CA GLU A 483 26.40 -15.56 -23.61
C GLU A 483 27.13 -14.32 -24.14
N ASP A 484 26.48 -13.51 -24.99
CA ASP A 484 27.09 -12.31 -25.58
C ASP A 484 26.88 -11.07 -24.71
N VAL A 485 25.85 -11.08 -23.85
CA VAL A 485 25.61 -10.04 -22.85
C VAL A 485 26.60 -10.13 -21.69
N LEU A 486 26.94 -11.35 -21.25
CA LEU A 486 27.83 -11.59 -20.09
C LEU A 486 29.33 -11.35 -20.36
N LYS A 487 29.73 -11.13 -21.63
CA LYS A 487 31.13 -10.92 -22.04
C LYS A 487 31.55 -9.44 -22.07
N LYS A 488 30.62 -8.52 -21.84
CA LYS A 488 30.85 -7.06 -21.78
C LYS A 488 30.79 -6.59 -20.34
#